data_AF-A0A2M8Z257-F1
#
_entry.id   AF-A0A2M8Z257-F1
#
_cell.length_a   1.000
_cell.length_b   1.000
_cell.length_c   1.000
_cell.angle_alpha   90.00
_cell.angle_beta   90.00
_cell.angle_gamma   90.00
#
_symmetry.space_group_name_H-M   'P 1'
#
loop_
_entity.id
_entity.type
_entity.pdbx_description
1 polymer ?
#
loop_
_entity_poly.entity_id
_entity_poly.type
_entity_poly.pdbx_seq_one_letter_code
_entity_poly.pdbx_strand_id
1 'polypeptide(L)' 'MMMSKEELIHDIEEARERLNKSIDHDDEDVIYHRSVELDKLIEQYIAAGY' A
#
# COMPACT_ATOMS: atom_id res chain seq x y z
N MET A 1 -10.96 -14.43 -6.04
CA MET A 1 -11.77 -13.77 -5.01
C MET A 1 -11.67 -12.28 -5.27
N MET A 2 -12.79 -11.58 -5.38
CA MET A 2 -12.80 -10.13 -5.56
C MET A 2 -12.56 -9.55 -4.16
N MET A 3 -11.43 -8.87 -3.94
CA MET A 3 -11.22 -8.14 -2.67
C MET A 3 -12.34 -7.12 -2.53
N SER A 4 -12.97 -7.08 -1.37
CA SER A 4 -14.00 -6.09 -1.10
C SER A 4 -13.36 -4.70 -1.03
N LYS A 5 -14.10 -3.65 -1.41
CA LYS A 5 -13.61 -2.26 -1.33
C LYS A 5 -13.01 -1.92 0.04
N GLU A 6 -13.66 -2.36 1.11
CA GLU A 6 -13.22 -2.12 2.49
C GLU A 6 -11.91 -2.84 2.83
N GLU A 7 -11.73 -4.07 2.35
CA GLU A 7 -10.49 -4.83 2.52
C GLU A 7 -9.33 -4.14 1.79
N LEU A 8 -9.58 -3.66 0.56
CA LEU A 8 -8.57 -2.97 -0.23
C LEU A 8 -8.18 -1.62 0.39
N ILE A 9 -9.15 -0.88 0.94
CA ILE A 9 -8.87 0.36 1.69
C ILE A 9 -8.04 0.06 2.95
N HIS A 10 -8.40 -1.00 3.69
CA HIS A 10 -7.66 -1.41 4.88
C HIS A 10 -6.20 -1.76 4.53
N ASP A 11 -5.98 -2.52 3.46
CA ASP A 11 -4.64 -2.92 3.03
C ASP A 11 -3.81 -1.72 2.55
N ILE A 12 -4.44 -0.75 1.86
CA ILE A 12 -3.79 0.51 1.49
C ILE A 12 -3.37 1.29 2.73
N GLU A 13 -4.25 1.40 3.73
CA GLU A 13 -3.94 2.13 4.97
C GLU A 13 -2.80 1.46 5.75
N GLU A 14 -2.83 0.13 5.85
CA GLU A 14 -1.79 -0.66 6.52
C GLU A 14 -0.44 -0.52 5.81
N ALA A 15 -0.43 -0.63 4.47
CA ALA A 15 0.77 -0.44 3.66
C ALA A 15 1.31 1.00 3.81
N ARG A 16 0.44 2.00 3.89
CA ARG A 16 0.82 3.41 4.08
C ARG A 16 1.43 3.64 5.46
N GLU A 17 0.87 3.04 6.51
CA GLU A 17 1.44 3.13 7.87
C GLU A 17 2.81 2.44 7.94
N ARG A 18 2.96 1.26 7.31
CA ARG A 18 4.24 0.56 7.23
C ARG A 18 5.28 1.37 6.47
N LEU A 19 4.92 1.96 5.33
CA LEU A 19 5.80 2.82 4.56
C LEU A 19 6.26 4.02 5.40
N ASN A 20 5.31 4.68 6.10
CA ASN A 20 5.62 5.84 6.91
C ASN A 20 6.60 5.49 8.05
N LYS A 21 6.37 4.36 8.73
CA LYS A 21 7.29 3.86 9.77
C LYS A 21 8.67 3.48 9.22
N SER A 22 8.77 2.96 8.00
CA SER A 22 10.09 2.71 7.37
C SER A 22 10.83 3.98 7.01
N ILE A 23 10.13 5.05 6.62
CA ILE A 23 10.81 6.30 6.23
C ILE A 23 11.64 6.86 7.39
N ASP A 24 11.18 6.68 8.62
CA ASP A 24 11.88 7.14 9.82
C ASP A 24 13.03 6.22 10.28
N HIS A 25 13.03 4.94 9.90
CA HIS A 25 13.86 3.92 10.55
C HIS A 25 14.59 2.92 9.64
N ASP A 26 14.12 2.72 8.40
CA ASP A 26 14.62 1.71 7.48
C ASP A 26 15.45 2.33 6.33
N ASP A 27 16.19 1.48 5.62
CA ASP A 27 17.00 1.87 4.47
C ASP A 27 16.16 2.25 3.23
N GLU A 28 16.76 3.04 2.34
CA GLU A 28 16.13 3.58 1.12
C GLU A 28 15.54 2.49 0.20
N ASP A 29 16.19 1.32 0.12
CA ASP A 29 15.68 0.15 -0.62
C ASP A 29 14.38 -0.42 -0.03
N VAL A 30 14.25 -0.42 1.30
CA VAL A 30 13.06 -0.91 2.01
C VAL A 30 11.91 0.07 1.83
N ILE A 31 12.20 1.37 1.92
CA ILE A 31 11.24 2.44 1.66
C ILE A 31 10.74 2.34 0.21
N TYR A 32 11.63 2.14 -0.75
CA TYR A 32 11.28 1.96 -2.16
C TYR A 32 10.37 0.75 -2.37
N HIS A 33 10.72 -0.41 -1.80
CA HIS A 33 9.90 -1.62 -1.95
C HIS A 33 8.49 -1.42 -1.39
N ARG A 34 8.37 -0.83 -0.19
CA ARG A 34 7.07 -0.54 0.44
C ARG A 34 6.28 0.51 -0.34
N SER A 35 6.94 1.48 -0.96
CA SER A 35 6.30 2.46 -1.85
C SER A 35 5.69 1.79 -3.07
N VAL A 36 6.42 0.86 -3.70
CA VAL A 36 5.94 0.09 -4.85
C VAL A 36 4.77 -0.83 -4.46
N GLU A 37 4.80 -1.43 -3.27
CA GLU A 37 3.67 -2.22 -2.75
C GLU A 37 2.41 -1.37 -2.55
N LEU A 38 2.56 -0.19 -1.94
CA LEU A 38 1.46 0.76 -1.77
C LEU A 38 0.86 1.21 -3.12
N ASP A 39 1.70 1.55 -4.10
CA ASP A 39 1.25 1.95 -5.43
C ASP A 39 0.43 0.85 -6.12
N LYS A 40 0.87 -0.41 -6.03
CA LYS A 40 0.11 -1.55 -6.60
C LYS A 40 -1.27 -1.73 -5.97
N LEU A 41 -1.42 -1.43 -4.68
CA LEU A 41 -2.71 -1.50 -4.00
C LEU A 41 -3.63 -0.36 -4.44
N ILE A 42 -3.08 0.85 -4.63
CA ILE A 42 -3.81 1.99 -5.16
C ILE A 42 -4.24 1.75 -6.61
N GLU A 43 -3.36 1.19 -7.46
CA GLU A 43 -3.69 0.79 -8.83
C GLU A 43 -4.83 -0.23 -8.86
N GLN A 44 -4.83 -1.21 -7.96
CA GLN A 44 -5.93 -2.17 -7.83
C GLN A 44 -7.25 -1.48 -7.43
N TYR A 45 -7.18 -0.49 -6.55
CA TYR A 45 -8.37 0.29 -6.15
C TYR A 45 -8.96 1.08 -7.31
N ILE A 46 -8.09 1.74 -8.09
CA ILE A 46 -8.47 2.47 -9.29
C ILE A 46 -9.03 1.51 -10.36
N ALA A 47 -8.36 0.37 -10.60
CA ALA A 47 -8.76 -0.61 -11.60
C ALA A 47 -10.09 -1.31 -11.24
N ALA A 48 -10.37 -1.47 -9.94
CA ALA A 48 -11.66 -1.97 -9.46
C ALA A 48 -12.80 -0.95 -9.63
N GLY A 49 -12.49 0.33 -9.88
CA GLY A 49 -13.46 1.38 -10.16
C GLY A 49 -14.21 1.89 -8.92
N TYR A 50 -13.56 1.85 -7.75
CA TYR A 50 -14.12 2.26 -6.46
C TYR A 50 -13.99 3.74 -6.13
#